data_AF-A0AAN1ZZU2-F1
#
_entry.id   AF-A0AAN1ZZU2-F1
#
_cell.length_a   1.000
_cell.length_b   1.000
_cell.length_c   1.000
_cell.angle_alpha   90.00
_cell.angle_beta   90.00
_cell.angle_gamma   90.00
#
_symmetry.space_group_name_H-M   'P 1'
#
loop_
_entity.id
_entity.type
_entity.pdbx_description
1 polymer ?
#
loop_
_entity_poly.entity_id
_entity_poly.type
_entity_poly.pdbx_seq_one_letter_code
_entity_poly.pdbx_strand_id
1 'polypeptide(L)'
;MMTAIAIDWYNAEYEFAVHDAAEVDHPSYPHVMCVWIEELRKCPDARWVYSVDIPDMQSRDKDGYPQRLRSLASGIVHTREEAVAAVEDAICRIVSGPVLVP
;
A
#
# COMPACT_ATOMS: atom_id res chain seq x y z
N MET A 1 -12.25 -2.39 -19.40
CA MET A 1 -13.17 -2.46 -18.25
C MET A 1 -12.28 -2.49 -17.02
N MET A 2 -12.19 -1.40 -16.24
CA MET A 2 -11.41 -1.42 -15.00
C MET A 2 -12.16 -2.34 -14.03
N THR A 3 -11.56 -3.47 -13.68
CA THR A 3 -12.06 -4.31 -12.59
C THR A 3 -11.91 -3.51 -11.31
N ALA A 4 -13.00 -3.29 -10.58
CA ALA A 4 -12.95 -2.67 -9.26
C ALA A 4 -12.01 -3.49 -8.38
N ILE A 5 -10.99 -2.85 -7.82
CA ILE A 5 -10.05 -3.48 -6.90
C ILE A 5 -10.74 -3.49 -5.54
N ALA A 6 -11.11 -4.66 -5.04
CA ALA A 6 -11.56 -4.82 -3.67
C ALA A 6 -10.32 -4.89 -2.77
N ILE A 7 -10.21 -3.95 -1.83
CA ILE A 7 -9.15 -3.95 -0.81
C ILE A 7 -9.80 -4.30 0.52
N ASP A 8 -9.46 -5.47 1.05
CA ASP A 8 -9.93 -5.90 2.36
C ASP A 8 -8.99 -5.37 3.44
N TRP A 9 -9.35 -4.22 4.02
CA TRP A 9 -8.56 -3.57 5.04
C TRP A 9 -8.68 -4.25 6.41
N TYR A 10 -7.55 -4.66 6.97
CA TYR A 10 -7.38 -5.01 8.36
C TYR A 10 -7.37 -3.74 9.22
N ASN A 11 -8.10 -3.78 10.33
CA ASN A 11 -8.24 -2.73 11.34
C ASN A 11 -9.05 -1.47 10.96
N ALA A 12 -9.49 -1.34 9.71
CA ALA A 12 -10.28 -0.18 9.26
C ALA A 12 -11.58 0.03 10.04
N GLU A 13 -12.19 -1.04 10.54
CA GLU A 13 -13.43 -1.00 11.32
C GLU A 13 -13.26 -0.50 12.76
N TYR A 14 -12.02 -0.36 13.25
CA TYR A 14 -11.77 0.15 14.59
C TYR A 14 -11.57 1.68 14.57
N GLU A 15 -12.45 2.40 15.27
CA GLU A 15 -12.47 3.86 15.37
C GLU A 15 -11.13 4.45 15.86
N PHE A 16 -10.40 3.71 16.70
CA PHE A 16 -9.12 4.13 17.29
C PHE A 16 -7.91 3.38 16.71
N ALA A 17 -8.06 2.72 15.56
CA ALA A 17 -6.92 2.16 14.85
C ALA A 17 -5.95 3.29 14.48
N VAL A 18 -4.69 3.11 14.83
CA VAL A 18 -3.61 4.04 14.45
C VAL A 18 -2.83 3.58 13.23
N HIS A 19 -3.22 2.43 12.69
CA HIS A 19 -2.76 1.92 11.43
C HIS A 19 -3.84 1.05 10.81
N ASP A 20 -3.89 1.04 9.48
CA ASP A 20 -4.63 0.05 8.69
C ASP A 20 -3.66 -0.65 7.77
N ALA A 21 -3.97 -1.91 7.46
CA ALA A 21 -3.19 -2.70 6.53
C ALA A 21 -4.13 -3.44 5.57
N ALA A 22 -3.64 -3.85 4.42
CA ALA A 22 -4.38 -4.74 3.54
C ALA A 22 -3.43 -5.62 2.74
N GLU A 23 -3.90 -6.79 2.33
CA GLU A 23 -3.25 -7.61 1.30
C GLU A 23 -4.07 -7.51 0.02
N VAL A 24 -3.41 -7.16 -1.08
CA VAL A 24 -4.05 -6.98 -2.38
C VAL A 24 -3.41 -7.93 -3.37
N ASP A 25 -4.18 -8.96 -3.74
CA ASP A 25 -3.86 -9.87 -4.84
C ASP A 25 -4.60 -9.40 -6.09
N HIS A 26 -3.86 -9.14 -7.18
CA HIS A 26 -4.44 -8.67 -8.44
C HIS A 26 -3.96 -9.54 -9.61
N PRO A 27 -4.86 -10.12 -10.43
CA PRO A 27 -4.49 -11.07 -11.49
C PRO A 27 -3.50 -10.54 -12.53
N SER A 28 -3.45 -9.23 -12.75
CA SER A 28 -2.50 -8.59 -13.68
C SER A 28 -1.13 -8.24 -13.07
N TYR A 29 -0.93 -8.49 -11.78
CA TYR A 29 0.29 -8.15 -11.06
C TYR A 29 0.88 -9.39 -10.37
N PRO A 30 2.19 -9.67 -10.51
CA PRO A 30 2.75 -10.98 -10.16
C PRO A 30 3.02 -11.20 -8.65
N HIS A 31 2.80 -10.20 -7.81
CA HIS A 31 3.11 -10.26 -6.38
C HIS A 31 1.94 -9.74 -5.55
N VAL A 32 1.69 -10.37 -4.40
CA VAL A 32 0.78 -9.78 -3.40
C VAL A 32 1.36 -8.43 -2.97
N MET A 33 0.53 -7.40 -3.01
CA MET A 33 0.85 -6.07 -2.52
C MET A 33 0.40 -5.98 -1.05
N CYS A 34 1.30 -5.56 -0.19
CA CYS A 34 1.04 -5.30 1.22
C CYS A 34 0.89 -3.79 1.41
N VAL A 35 -0.29 -3.37 1.83
CA VAL A 35 -0.62 -1.97 2.08
C VAL A 35 -0.47 -1.67 3.57
N TRP A 36 0.05 -0.49 3.88
CA TRP A 36 0.10 0.02 5.24
C TRP A 36 -0.21 1.52 5.26
N ILE A 37 -1.08 1.97 6.16
CA ILE A 37 -1.19 3.39 6.52
C ILE A 37 -1.08 3.53 8.03
N GLU A 38 -0.48 4.62 8.52
CA GLU A 38 -0.28 4.85 9.95
C GLU A 38 -0.29 6.34 10.30
N GLU A 39 -0.89 6.67 11.45
CA GLU A 39 -0.84 8.01 12.04
C GLU A 39 0.53 8.27 12.71
N LEU A 40 1.21 9.35 12.32
CA LEU A 40 2.45 9.79 12.96
C LEU A 40 2.16 10.46 14.30
N ARG A 41 1.98 9.66 15.36
CA ARG A 41 1.64 10.10 16.73
C ARG A 41 2.54 11.17 17.36
N LYS A 42 3.76 11.37 16.85
CA LYS A 42 4.72 12.39 17.34
C LYS A 42 4.83 13.62 16.42
N CYS A 43 4.02 13.69 15.37
CA CYS A 43 3.94 14.86 14.51
C CYS A 43 2.86 15.82 15.06
N PRO A 44 3.17 17.10 15.27
CA PRO A 44 2.22 18.07 15.83
C PRO A 44 1.02 18.37 14.91
N ASP A 45 1.08 17.92 13.66
CA ASP A 45 0.06 18.09 12.63
C ASP A 45 -0.70 16.80 12.28
N ALA A 46 -0.54 15.73 13.08
CA ALA A 46 -1.27 14.45 12.94
C ALA A 46 -1.21 13.84 11.52
N ARG A 47 -0.06 13.98 10.84
CA ARG A 47 0.15 13.45 9.49
C ARG A 47 0.06 11.93 9.45
N TRP A 48 -0.34 11.43 8.30
CA TRP A 48 -0.44 10.01 7.99
C TRP A 48 0.64 9.61 7.00
N VAL A 49 1.21 8.43 7.18
CA VAL A 49 2.06 7.77 6.19
C VAL A 49 1.26 6.71 5.47
N TYR A 50 1.59 6.47 4.21
CA TYR A 50 1.11 5.31 3.47
C TYR A 50 2.26 4.61 2.74
N SER A 51 2.12 3.31 2.54
CA SER A 51 2.96 2.51 1.64
C SER A 51 2.16 1.43 0.93
N VAL A 52 2.62 1.10 -0.28
CA VAL A 52 2.26 -0.10 -1.03
C VAL A 52 3.55 -0.86 -1.30
N ASP A 53 3.70 -1.97 -0.62
CA ASP A 53 4.93 -2.75 -0.55
C ASP A 53 4.76 -4.11 -1.22
N ILE A 54 5.85 -4.69 -1.71
CA ILE A 54 5.90 -6.08 -2.16
C ILE A 54 7.09 -6.80 -1.55
N PRO A 55 7.07 -8.14 -1.46
CA PRO A 55 8.24 -8.87 -1.02
C PRO A 55 9.43 -8.66 -1.96
N ASP A 56 10.61 -8.31 -1.42
CA ASP A 56 11.80 -8.07 -2.22
C ASP A 56 12.47 -9.38 -2.61
N MET A 57 12.03 -9.94 -3.75
CA MET A 57 12.59 -11.17 -4.30
C MET A 57 14.03 -11.02 -4.82
N GLN A 58 14.64 -9.84 -4.77
CA GLN A 58 16.08 -9.67 -5.02
C GLN A 58 16.93 -9.89 -3.77
N SER A 59 16.33 -9.84 -2.57
CA SER A 59 16.98 -10.02 -1.29
C SER A 59 16.39 -11.24 -0.57
N ARG A 60 16.93 -12.43 -0.84
CA ARG A 60 16.41 -13.70 -0.31
C ARG A 60 17.31 -14.30 0.76
N ASP A 61 16.71 -15.02 1.70
CA ASP A 61 17.44 -15.87 2.62
C ASP A 61 17.86 -17.19 1.96
N LYS A 62 18.52 -18.04 2.75
CA LYS A 62 19.02 -19.36 2.32
C LYS A 62 17.89 -20.31 1.85
N ASP A 63 16.66 -20.07 2.29
CA ASP A 63 15.49 -20.91 2.02
C ASP A 63 14.65 -20.32 0.87
N GLY A 64 15.08 -19.19 0.30
CA GLY A 64 14.45 -18.53 -0.84
C GLY A 64 13.35 -17.54 -0.47
N TYR A 65 13.15 -17.26 0.82
CA TYR A 65 12.16 -16.29 1.28
C TYR A 65 12.70 -14.86 1.23
N PRO A 66 11.85 -13.87 0.91
CA PRO A 66 12.24 -12.47 0.91
C PRO A 66 12.60 -12.01 2.33
N GLN A 67 13.77 -11.38 2.48
CA GLN A 67 14.28 -10.89 3.77
C GLN A 67 13.78 -9.49 4.13
N ARG A 68 13.21 -8.78 3.16
CA ARG A 68 12.66 -7.43 3.34
C ARG A 68 11.54 -7.15 2.36
N LEU A 69 10.84 -6.06 2.62
CA LEU A 69 9.86 -5.48 1.70
C LEU A 69 10.51 -4.41 0.81
N ARG A 70 9.92 -4.20 -0.36
CA ARG A 70 10.25 -3.12 -1.28
C ARG A 70 8.99 -2.29 -1.54
N SER A 71 9.05 -1.00 -1.20
CA SER A 71 7.99 -0.05 -1.50
C SER A 71 7.92 0.28 -2.98
N LEU A 72 6.72 0.16 -3.55
CA LEU A 72 6.40 0.58 -4.91
C LEU A 72 5.85 2.01 -4.93
N ALA A 73 5.13 2.38 -3.87
CA ALA A 73 4.65 3.72 -3.62
C ALA A 73 4.67 3.99 -2.12
N SER A 74 5.02 5.21 -1.72
CA SER A 74 4.90 5.67 -0.34
C SER A 74 4.85 7.18 -0.28
N GLY A 75 4.32 7.72 0.80
CA GLY A 75 4.20 9.16 0.98
C GLY A 75 3.66 9.57 2.34
N ILE A 76 3.50 10.88 2.50
CA ILE A 76 2.97 11.51 3.71
C ILE A 76 1.79 12.39 3.29
N VAL A 77 0.67 12.26 3.98
CA VAL A 77 -0.59 13.01 3.76
C VAL A 77 -1.12 13.54 5.09
N HIS A 78 -2.20 14.32 5.06
CA HIS A 78 -2.70 15.03 6.23
C HIS A 78 -3.86 14.31 6.93
N THR A 79 -4.55 13.39 6.27
CA THR A 79 -5.69 12.66 6.84
C THR A 79 -5.64 11.17 6.51
N ARG A 80 -6.38 10.36 7.29
CA ARG A 80 -6.53 8.92 7.03
C ARG A 80 -7.18 8.68 5.67
N GLU A 81 -8.19 9.48 5.33
CA GLU A 81 -8.93 9.40 4.07
C GLU A 81 -8.03 9.69 2.86
N GLU A 82 -7.14 10.69 2.96
CA GLU A 82 -6.12 10.95 1.95
C GLU A 82 -5.14 9.78 1.81
N ALA A 83 -4.81 9.09 2.91
CA ALA A 83 -3.89 7.97 2.89
C ALA A 83 -4.51 6.76 2.17
N VAL A 84 -5.79 6.47 2.45
CA VAL A 84 -6.56 5.44 1.74
C VAL A 84 -6.67 5.77 0.25
N ALA A 85 -7.04 7.00 -0.11
CA ALA A 85 -7.16 7.42 -1.50
C ALA A 85 -5.82 7.35 -2.27
N ALA A 86 -4.71 7.71 -1.60
CA ALA A 86 -3.37 7.62 -2.19
C ALA A 86 -2.94 6.17 -2.44
N VAL A 87 -3.31 5.25 -1.56
CA VAL A 87 -3.10 3.80 -1.75
C VAL A 87 -3.89 3.30 -2.96
N GLU A 88 -5.18 3.63 -3.04
CA GLU A 88 -6.05 3.19 -4.15
C GLU A 88 -5.51 3.65 -5.50
N ASP A 89 -5.13 4.93 -5.61
CA ASP A 89 -4.51 5.49 -6.82
C ASP A 89 -3.15 4.84 -7.12
N ALA A 90 -2.31 4.61 -6.11
CA ALA A 90 -1.03 3.91 -6.28
C ALA A 90 -1.22 2.50 -6.84
N ILE A 91 -2.13 1.72 -6.26
CA ILE A 91 -2.44 0.37 -6.75
C ILE A 91 -2.96 0.43 -8.18
N CYS A 92 -3.89 1.36 -8.48
CA CYS A 92 -4.41 1.53 -9.83
C CYS A 92 -3.29 1.78 -10.85
N ARG A 93 -2.31 2.63 -10.52
CA ARG A 93 -1.15 2.89 -11.38
C ARG A 93 -0.23 1.68 -11.52
N ILE A 94 0.00 0.94 -10.43
CA ILE A 94 0.82 -0.28 -10.43
C ILE A 94 0.21 -1.33 -11.35
N VAL A 95 -1.10 -1.58 -11.25
CA VAL A 95 -1.77 -2.65 -12.00
C VAL A 95 -2.16 -2.25 -13.43
N SER A 96 -2.38 -0.95 -13.69
CA SER A 96 -2.70 -0.44 -15.04
C SER A 96 -1.46 -0.27 -15.91
N GLY A 97 -0.27 -0.25 -15.29
CA GLY A 97 0.99 0.03 -15.98
C GLY A 97 1.17 1.51 -16.35
N PRO A 98 2.30 1.86 -16.97
CA PRO A 98 2.60 3.24 -17.34
C PRO A 98 1.58 3.79 -18.34
N VAL A 99 0.99 4.93 -18.02
CA VAL A 99 0.18 5.71 -18.97
C VAL A 99 1.13 6.53 -19.85
N LEU A 100 1.19 6.20 -21.13
CA LEU A 100 1.86 7.06 -22.11
C LEU A 100 1.06 8.36 -22.23
N VAL A 101 1.67 9.48 -21.84
CA VAL A 101 1.13 10.82 -22.11
C VAL A 101 1.58 11.23 -23.52
N PRO A 102 0.65 11.50 -24.46
CA PRO A 102 0.98 11.91 -25.83
C PRO A 102 1.59 13.31 -25.92
#